data_AF-A0A380P767-F1
#
_entry.id   AF-A0A380P767-F1
#
_cell.length_a   1.000
_cell.length_b   1.000
_cell.length_c   1.000
_cell.angle_alpha   90.00
_cell.angle_beta   90.00
_cell.angle_gamma   90.00
#
_symmetry.space_group_name_H-M   'P 1'
#
loop_
_entity.id
_entity.type
_entity.pdbx_description
1 polymer ?
#
loop_
_entity_poly.entity_id
_entity_poly.type
_entity_poly.pdbx_seq_one_letter_code
_entity_poly.pdbx_strand_id
1 'polypeptide(L)'
;MAGIVVVGSQWGDEGKGKITNFIAQDADMVVRYQGGNNAGHTIYVNGEKFELSSIPSGIFDPERLAVIGNGSVVNPKALLEELHSIQVKNVTTDNLRISDRAHVIFPYHMLIDQLSDAKKGDGKIGTTGRGIGPAYMDKAARVGIRMTDLLDEDILRERLTPVLADKNELLEKFMIMHHLI
;
A
#
# COMPACT_ATOMS: atom_id res chain seq x y z
N MET A 1 -21.32 19.77 5.40
CA MET A 1 -20.60 18.48 5.21
C MET A 1 -19.20 18.68 5.75
N ALA A 2 -18.79 17.91 6.77
CA ALA A 2 -17.50 18.08 7.42
C ALA A 2 -16.51 17.02 6.91
N GLY A 3 -15.38 17.45 6.35
CA GLY A 3 -14.25 16.58 6.04
C GLY A 3 -13.12 16.89 7.01
N ILE A 4 -12.71 15.90 7.81
CA ILE A 4 -11.58 16.04 8.73
C ILE A 4 -10.38 15.30 8.16
N VAL A 5 -9.24 15.98 8.11
CA VAL A 5 -7.98 15.42 7.61
C VAL A 5 -7.01 15.29 8.78
N VAL A 6 -6.55 14.06 9.04
CA VAL A 6 -5.49 13.78 10.01
C VAL A 6 -4.17 13.61 9.26
N VAL A 7 -3.21 14.48 9.54
CA VAL A 7 -1.86 14.48 8.94
C VAL A 7 -0.80 14.50 10.03
N GLY A 8 0.36 13.92 9.72
CA GLY A 8 1.56 14.05 10.55
C GLY A 8 2.29 15.32 10.14
N SER A 9 2.74 16.10 11.10
CA SER A 9 3.49 17.34 10.87
C SER A 9 5.01 17.13 10.97
N GLN A 10 5.46 15.89 11.15
CA GLN A 10 6.87 15.51 11.34
C GLN A 10 7.25 14.40 10.34
N TRP A 11 8.07 13.43 10.75
CA TRP A 11 8.61 12.36 9.90
C TRP A 11 8.01 10.99 10.21
N GLY A 12 6.71 10.92 10.51
CA GLY A 12 6.04 9.66 10.84
C GLY A 12 5.96 9.40 12.34
N ASP A 13 5.24 8.33 12.70
CA ASP A 13 5.05 7.86 14.08
C ASP A 13 4.50 8.87 15.10
N GLU A 14 3.82 9.94 14.65
CA GLU A 14 3.23 10.97 15.50
C GLU A 14 1.93 10.53 16.23
N GLY A 15 1.65 9.22 16.25
CA GLY A 15 0.41 8.69 16.86
C GLY A 15 -0.87 8.96 16.06
N LYS A 16 -0.76 9.25 14.76
CA LYS A 16 -1.90 9.52 13.85
C LYS A 16 -3.01 8.49 13.97
N GLY A 17 -2.67 7.20 14.03
CA GLY A 17 -3.64 6.11 14.13
C GLY A 17 -4.55 6.24 15.36
N LYS A 18 -4.01 6.71 16.50
CA LYS A 18 -4.81 6.92 17.73
C LYS A 18 -5.81 8.06 17.56
N ILE A 19 -5.38 9.17 16.96
CA ILE A 19 -6.25 10.33 16.70
C ILE A 19 -7.31 9.98 15.65
N THR A 20 -6.91 9.33 14.55
CA THR A 20 -7.84 8.84 13.52
C THR A 20 -8.88 7.90 14.11
N ASN A 21 -8.49 6.98 14.99
CA ASN A 21 -9.44 6.07 15.64
C ASN A 21 -10.44 6.79 16.55
N PHE A 22 -10.00 7.82 17.27
CA PHE A 22 -10.90 8.64 18.09
C PHE A 22 -11.92 9.41 17.23
N ILE A 23 -11.46 10.08 16.18
CA ILE A 23 -12.33 10.84 15.26
C ILE A 23 -13.25 9.91 14.46
N ALA A 24 -12.78 8.70 14.12
CA ALA A 24 -13.55 7.73 13.36
C ALA A 24 -14.85 7.29 14.05
N GLN A 25 -14.99 7.46 15.37
CA GLN A 25 -16.20 7.12 16.11
C GLN A 25 -17.44 7.89 15.63
N ASP A 26 -17.25 9.11 15.13
CA ASP A 26 -18.35 9.97 14.65
C ASP A 26 -18.37 10.09 13.11
N ALA A 27 -17.54 9.31 12.40
CA ALA A 27 -17.40 9.40 10.95
C ALA A 27 -18.19 8.32 10.22
N ASP A 28 -18.84 8.66 9.10
CA ASP A 28 -19.46 7.68 8.19
C ASP A 28 -18.43 6.87 7.39
N MET A 29 -17.24 7.45 7.19
CA MET A 29 -16.21 6.89 6.32
C MET A 29 -14.80 7.25 6.82
N VAL A 30 -13.90 6.27 6.81
CA VAL A 30 -12.48 6.45 7.09
C VAL A 30 -11.68 6.14 5.82
N VAL A 31 -10.99 7.15 5.29
CA VAL A 31 -10.32 7.08 3.98
C VAL A 31 -8.81 7.14 4.15
N ARG A 32 -8.11 6.17 3.55
CA ARG A 32 -6.67 6.29 3.25
C ARG A 32 -6.51 6.88 1.86
N TYR A 33 -5.76 7.97 1.75
CA TYR A 33 -5.63 8.72 0.50
C TYR A 33 -4.26 8.59 -0.19
N GLN A 34 -3.24 8.05 0.49
CA GLN A 34 -1.88 7.91 -0.05
C GLN A 34 -1.14 6.74 0.61
N GLY A 35 0.06 6.46 0.12
CA GLY A 35 0.95 5.42 0.62
C GLY A 35 0.43 4.03 0.31
N GLY A 36 0.99 3.02 0.97
CA GLY A 36 0.57 1.64 0.87
C GLY A 36 0.74 0.94 2.20
N ASN A 37 1.20 -0.31 2.14
CA ASN A 37 1.54 -1.10 3.33
C ASN A 37 2.84 -0.65 4.01
N ASN A 38 3.45 0.49 3.67
CA ASN A 38 4.60 1.04 4.40
C ASN A 38 4.22 1.79 5.67
N ALA A 39 2.95 2.14 5.84
CA ALA A 39 2.45 2.60 7.12
C ALA A 39 2.10 1.40 8.02
N GLY A 40 2.10 1.63 9.31
CA GLY A 40 1.63 0.69 10.31
C GLY A 40 0.98 1.45 11.47
N HIS A 41 -0.11 0.91 12.00
CA HIS A 41 -0.60 1.33 13.31
C HIS A 41 -1.25 0.15 14.03
N THR A 42 -0.96 0.06 15.32
CA THR A 42 -1.58 -0.92 16.20
C THR A 42 -2.84 -0.32 16.80
N ILE A 43 -3.93 -1.07 16.78
CA ILE A 43 -5.13 -0.73 17.52
C ILE A 43 -5.58 -1.87 18.41
N TYR A 44 -6.37 -1.55 19.42
CA TYR A 44 -7.01 -2.52 20.30
C TYR A 44 -8.52 -2.39 20.17
N VAL A 45 -9.18 -3.50 19.83
CA VAL A 45 -10.65 -3.59 19.75
C VAL A 45 -11.08 -4.69 20.70
N ASN A 46 -11.89 -4.34 21.70
CA ASN A 46 -12.36 -5.28 22.73
C ASN A 46 -11.22 -6.06 23.43
N GLY A 47 -10.06 -5.42 23.62
CA GLY A 47 -8.87 -6.04 24.23
C GLY A 47 -8.00 -6.85 23.26
N GLU A 48 -8.42 -7.06 22.02
CA GLU A 48 -7.61 -7.74 21.01
C GLU A 48 -6.74 -6.75 20.22
N LYS A 49 -5.47 -7.12 20.04
CA LYS A 49 -4.49 -6.34 19.27
C LYS A 49 -4.63 -6.61 17.76
N PHE A 50 -4.72 -5.56 16.97
CA PHE A 50 -4.67 -5.62 15.50
C PHE A 50 -3.55 -4.72 14.98
N GLU A 51 -2.80 -5.22 14.00
CA GLU A 51 -1.74 -4.47 13.32
C GLU A 51 -2.20 -4.18 11.89
N LEU A 52 -2.59 -2.93 11.63
CA LEU A 52 -3.07 -2.52 10.33
C LEU A 52 -1.96 -1.81 9.56
N SER A 53 -1.86 -2.14 8.27
CA SER A 53 -0.89 -1.56 7.35
C SER A 53 -1.55 -0.69 6.29
N SER A 54 -2.50 -1.23 5.52
CA SER A 54 -3.16 -0.57 4.39
C SER A 54 -4.63 -0.32 4.67
N ILE A 55 -5.28 -1.19 5.44
CA ILE A 55 -6.70 -1.09 5.75
C ILE A 55 -6.92 0.10 6.71
N PRO A 56 -7.90 0.98 6.44
CA PRO A 56 -8.28 2.03 7.38
C PRO A 56 -8.88 1.47 8.68
N SER A 57 -8.64 2.12 9.82
CA SER A 57 -9.15 1.69 11.13
C SER A 57 -10.68 1.63 11.22
N GLY A 58 -11.40 2.30 10.31
CA GLY A 58 -12.86 2.20 10.20
C GLY A 58 -13.37 0.78 9.91
N ILE A 59 -12.49 -0.14 9.52
CA ILE A 59 -12.86 -1.54 9.21
C ILE A 59 -13.57 -2.25 10.37
N PHE A 60 -13.29 -1.86 11.62
CA PHE A 60 -13.85 -2.53 12.80
C PHE A 60 -15.28 -2.13 13.15
N ASP A 61 -15.87 -1.18 12.44
CA ASP A 61 -17.29 -0.86 12.55
C ASP A 61 -18.01 -1.15 11.22
N PRO A 62 -18.88 -2.18 11.17
CA PRO A 62 -19.60 -2.56 9.95
C PRO A 62 -20.45 -1.45 9.33
N GLU A 63 -20.89 -0.46 10.11
CA GLU A 63 -21.69 0.67 9.62
C GLU A 63 -20.83 1.76 8.96
N ARG A 64 -19.51 1.74 9.19
CA ARG A 64 -18.57 2.73 8.64
C ARG A 64 -17.84 2.18 7.43
N LEU A 65 -17.72 2.99 6.37
CA LEU A 65 -16.95 2.59 5.20
C LEU A 65 -15.45 2.75 5.46
N ALA A 66 -14.69 1.68 5.25
CA ALA A 66 -13.23 1.72 5.22
C ALA A 66 -12.77 1.83 3.77
N VAL A 67 -12.14 2.94 3.37
CA VAL A 67 -11.83 3.20 1.95
C VAL A 67 -10.33 3.33 1.68
N ILE A 68 -9.82 2.58 0.71
CA ILE A 68 -8.50 2.77 0.11
C ILE A 68 -8.68 3.59 -1.18
N GLY A 69 -8.26 4.85 -1.14
CA GLY A 69 -8.42 5.80 -2.24
C GLY A 69 -7.41 5.61 -3.38
N ASN A 70 -7.67 6.26 -4.51
CA ASN A 70 -6.87 6.18 -5.75
C ASN A 70 -5.44 6.73 -5.63
N GLY A 71 -5.15 7.49 -4.57
CA GLY A 71 -3.81 8.00 -4.31
C GLY A 71 -2.89 6.95 -3.69
N SER A 72 -3.42 5.83 -3.18
CA SER A 72 -2.65 4.73 -2.61
C SER A 72 -2.06 3.77 -3.65
N VAL A 73 -1.01 3.07 -3.23
CA VAL A 73 -0.41 1.92 -3.91
C VAL A 73 -0.68 0.66 -3.07
N VAL A 74 -1.26 -0.37 -3.69
CA VAL A 74 -1.82 -1.54 -3.00
C VAL A 74 -1.00 -2.77 -3.37
N ASN A 75 -0.43 -3.45 -2.39
CA ASN A 75 0.12 -4.80 -2.56
C ASN A 75 -1.01 -5.81 -2.32
N PRO A 76 -1.52 -6.52 -3.36
CA PRO A 76 -2.66 -7.41 -3.18
C PRO A 76 -2.38 -8.56 -2.23
N LYS A 77 -1.14 -9.09 -2.25
CA LYS A 77 -0.73 -10.17 -1.34
C LYS A 77 -0.77 -9.69 0.11
N ALA A 78 -0.14 -8.55 0.41
CA ALA A 78 -0.12 -8.00 1.76
C ALA A 78 -1.53 -7.60 2.25
N LEU A 79 -2.38 -7.09 1.35
CA LEU A 79 -3.76 -6.75 1.68
C LEU A 79 -4.59 -7.99 2.03
N LEU A 80 -4.43 -9.09 1.29
CA LEU A 80 -5.10 -10.36 1.59
C LEU A 80 -4.62 -10.97 2.92
N GLU A 81 -3.33 -10.88 3.22
CA GLU A 81 -2.77 -11.30 4.51
C GLU A 81 -3.35 -10.46 5.67
N GLU A 82 -3.46 -9.14 5.48
CA GLU A 82 -4.05 -8.23 6.46
C GLU A 82 -5.55 -8.52 6.67
N LEU A 83 -6.31 -8.71 5.58
CA LEU A 83 -7.73 -9.11 5.63
C LEU A 83 -7.92 -10.42 6.39
N HIS A 84 -7.12 -11.44 6.06
CA HIS A 84 -7.18 -12.73 6.73
C HIS A 84 -6.90 -12.59 8.23
N SER A 85 -5.92 -11.78 8.63
CA SER A 85 -5.60 -11.54 10.04
C SER A 85 -6.75 -10.91 10.85
N ILE A 86 -7.63 -10.16 10.17
CA ILE A 86 -8.84 -9.56 10.76
C ILE A 86 -9.96 -10.61 10.81
N GLN A 87 -10.19 -11.31 9.70
CA GLN A 87 -11.31 -12.26 9.56
C GLN A 87 -11.19 -13.48 10.46
N VAL A 88 -9.98 -13.97 10.75
CA VAL A 88 -9.77 -15.10 11.70
C VAL A 88 -10.19 -14.77 13.13
N LYS A 89 -10.42 -13.49 13.44
CA LYS A 89 -10.94 -12.99 14.72
C LYS A 89 -12.43 -12.65 14.66
N ASN A 90 -13.14 -13.18 13.66
CA ASN A 90 -14.57 -13.00 13.44
C ASN A 90 -15.01 -11.54 13.21
N VAL A 91 -14.12 -10.70 12.68
CA VAL A 91 -14.44 -9.34 12.25
C VAL A 91 -14.77 -9.36 10.76
N THR A 92 -15.96 -8.89 10.37
CA THR A 92 -16.31 -8.72 8.96
C THR A 92 -15.50 -7.61 8.31
N THR A 93 -15.26 -7.73 7.01
CA THR A 93 -14.56 -6.73 6.19
C THR A 93 -15.41 -6.27 5.01
N ASP A 94 -16.72 -6.54 5.04
CA ASP A 94 -17.67 -6.23 3.96
C ASP A 94 -17.84 -4.73 3.71
N ASN A 95 -17.45 -3.90 4.67
CA ASN A 95 -17.42 -2.44 4.61
C ASN A 95 -16.15 -1.87 3.93
N LEU A 96 -15.19 -2.72 3.53
CA LEU A 96 -14.01 -2.28 2.78
C LEU A 96 -14.38 -1.87 1.35
N ARG A 97 -13.86 -0.73 0.90
CA ARG A 97 -13.92 -0.28 -0.50
C ARG A 97 -12.51 0.03 -0.99
N ILE A 98 -12.16 -0.48 -2.16
CA ILE A 98 -10.86 -0.25 -2.79
C ILE A 98 -11.12 0.49 -4.10
N SER A 99 -10.44 1.60 -4.29
CA SER A 99 -10.52 2.35 -5.53
C SER A 99 -10.01 1.50 -6.70
N ASP A 100 -10.82 1.40 -7.75
CA ASP A 100 -10.48 0.84 -9.07
C ASP A 100 -9.21 1.49 -9.69
N ARG A 101 -8.97 2.77 -9.39
CA ARG A 101 -7.82 3.57 -9.83
C ARG A 101 -6.58 3.52 -8.92
N ALA A 102 -6.63 2.80 -7.79
CA ALA A 102 -5.43 2.60 -6.98
C ALA A 102 -4.40 1.78 -7.77
N HIS A 103 -3.11 2.09 -7.62
CA HIS A 103 -2.05 1.39 -8.34
C HIS A 103 -1.61 0.12 -7.60
N VAL A 104 -1.14 -0.88 -8.33
CA VAL A 104 -0.80 -2.20 -7.79
C VAL A 104 0.70 -2.34 -7.59
N ILE A 105 1.10 -2.82 -6.42
CA ILE A 105 2.48 -3.20 -6.11
C ILE A 105 2.69 -4.66 -6.51
N PHE A 106 3.49 -4.88 -7.55
CA PHE A 106 4.02 -6.19 -7.95
C PHE A 106 5.36 -6.55 -7.27
N PRO A 107 5.76 -7.83 -7.29
CA PRO A 107 7.05 -8.27 -6.76
C PRO A 107 8.27 -7.53 -7.31
N TYR A 108 8.27 -7.17 -8.60
CA TYR A 108 9.39 -6.43 -9.20
C TYR A 108 9.58 -5.04 -8.55
N HIS A 109 8.51 -4.40 -8.07
CA HIS A 109 8.65 -3.12 -7.37
C HIS A 109 9.44 -3.29 -6.07
N MET A 110 9.15 -4.34 -5.30
CA MET A 110 9.88 -4.62 -4.06
C MET A 110 11.36 -4.91 -4.33
N LEU A 111 11.64 -5.71 -5.35
CA LEU A 111 13.02 -6.03 -5.74
C LEU A 111 13.78 -4.78 -6.19
N ILE A 112 13.17 -3.94 -7.05
CA ILE A 112 13.77 -2.68 -7.50
C ILE A 112 14.01 -1.73 -6.32
N ASP A 113 13.08 -1.65 -5.36
CA ASP A 113 13.19 -0.80 -4.16
C ASP A 113 14.43 -1.19 -3.35
N GLN A 114 14.55 -2.48 -3.04
CA GLN A 114 15.66 -3.03 -2.25
C GLN A 114 17.01 -2.87 -2.96
N LEU A 115 17.10 -3.22 -4.25
CA LEU A 115 18.32 -3.10 -5.03
C LEU A 115 18.74 -1.64 -5.23
N SER A 116 17.79 -0.75 -5.50
CA SER A 116 18.08 0.67 -5.74
C SER A 116 18.54 1.39 -4.47
N ASP A 117 17.96 1.05 -3.32
CA ASP A 117 18.39 1.64 -2.04
C ASP A 117 19.76 1.08 -1.61
N ALA A 118 19.99 -0.23 -1.78
CA ALA A 118 21.28 -0.86 -1.49
C ALA A 118 22.41 -0.30 -2.36
N LYS A 119 22.17 -0.08 -3.66
CA LYS A 119 23.15 0.49 -4.60
C LYS A 119 23.67 1.87 -4.18
N LYS A 120 22.92 2.62 -3.36
CA LYS A 120 23.35 3.94 -2.88
C LYS A 120 24.40 3.87 -1.76
N GLY A 121 24.69 2.68 -1.22
CA GLY A 121 25.65 2.52 -0.12
C GLY A 121 25.31 3.40 1.07
N ASP A 122 26.26 4.25 1.47
CA ASP A 122 26.08 5.22 2.57
C ASP A 122 25.02 6.29 2.27
N GLY A 123 24.67 6.51 0.99
CA GLY A 123 23.63 7.44 0.55
C GLY A 123 22.22 6.84 0.50
N LYS A 124 21.99 5.68 1.13
CA LYS A 124 20.67 5.05 1.20
C LYS A 124 19.63 5.97 1.83
N ILE A 125 18.40 5.88 1.34
CA ILE A 125 17.25 6.59 1.91
C ILE A 125 16.77 5.87 3.18
N GLY A 126 16.90 4.53 3.23
CA GLY A 126 16.30 3.72 4.28
C GLY A 126 14.83 3.43 3.99
N THR A 127 14.55 2.98 2.76
CA THR A 127 13.18 2.65 2.35
C THR A 127 12.64 1.47 3.14
N THR A 128 11.31 1.28 3.16
CA THR A 128 10.70 0.09 3.77
C THR A 128 10.90 -1.19 2.96
N GLY A 129 11.48 -1.11 1.74
CA GLY A 129 11.66 -2.25 0.83
C GLY A 129 10.34 -2.89 0.37
N ARG A 130 9.23 -2.15 0.47
CA ARG A 130 7.86 -2.62 0.15
C ARG A 130 7.41 -2.23 -1.26
N GLY A 131 8.27 -1.59 -2.05
CA GLY A 131 7.96 -1.25 -3.44
C GLY A 131 7.13 0.03 -3.61
N ILE A 132 7.03 0.87 -2.57
CA ILE A 132 6.20 2.10 -2.61
C ILE A 132 6.74 3.08 -3.64
N GLY A 133 8.04 3.40 -3.56
CA GLY A 133 8.70 4.30 -4.49
C GLY A 133 8.55 3.83 -5.93
N PRO A 134 8.98 2.60 -6.26
CA PRO A 134 8.83 2.06 -7.61
C PRO A 134 7.40 2.02 -8.14
N ALA A 135 6.39 1.68 -7.32
CA ALA A 135 5.00 1.74 -7.76
C ALA A 135 4.53 3.17 -8.08
N TYR A 136 4.97 4.16 -7.30
CA TYR A 136 4.70 5.56 -7.62
C TYR A 136 5.49 6.06 -8.84
N MET A 137 6.69 5.55 -9.10
CA MET A 137 7.42 5.84 -10.34
C MET A 137 6.66 5.33 -11.57
N ASP A 138 6.14 4.11 -11.52
CA ASP A 138 5.35 3.54 -12.63
C ASP A 138 4.03 4.29 -12.84
N LYS A 139 3.40 4.75 -11.75
CA LYS A 139 2.26 5.68 -11.81
C LYS A 139 2.62 6.97 -12.53
N ALA A 140 3.72 7.62 -12.13
CA ALA A 140 4.18 8.87 -12.73
C ALA A 140 4.58 8.70 -14.20
N ALA A 141 5.18 7.57 -14.55
CA ALA A 141 5.54 7.21 -15.92
C ALA A 141 4.33 6.82 -16.79
N ARG A 142 3.15 6.62 -16.19
CA ARG A 142 1.89 6.20 -16.85
C ARG A 142 1.93 4.75 -17.38
N VAL A 143 2.83 3.94 -16.84
CA VAL A 143 2.97 2.50 -17.17
C VAL A 143 2.42 1.60 -16.06
N GLY A 144 2.13 2.17 -14.89
CA GLY A 144 1.62 1.42 -13.75
C GLY A 144 0.29 0.73 -14.04
N ILE A 145 0.14 -0.44 -13.42
CA ILE A 145 -1.08 -1.25 -13.42
C ILE A 145 -1.95 -0.81 -12.26
N ARG A 146 -3.25 -0.63 -12.50
CA ARG A 146 -4.25 -0.25 -11.49
C ARG A 146 -5.12 -1.44 -11.09
N MET A 147 -5.86 -1.30 -10.00
CA MET A 147 -6.78 -2.34 -9.52
C MET A 147 -7.80 -2.75 -10.59
N THR A 148 -8.32 -1.81 -11.39
CA THR A 148 -9.23 -2.13 -12.49
C THR A 148 -8.56 -2.96 -13.59
N ASP A 149 -7.27 -2.74 -13.84
CA ASP A 149 -6.52 -3.48 -14.86
C ASP A 149 -6.21 -4.89 -14.33
N LEU A 150 -5.97 -5.03 -13.01
CA LEU A 150 -5.70 -6.31 -12.34
C LEU A 150 -6.90 -7.28 -12.36
N LEU A 151 -8.13 -6.76 -12.44
CA LEU A 151 -9.35 -7.56 -12.41
C LEU A 151 -9.76 -8.13 -13.78
N ASP A 152 -9.08 -7.73 -14.85
CA ASP A 152 -9.32 -8.19 -16.22
C ASP A 152 -8.05 -8.87 -16.74
N GLU A 153 -8.10 -10.17 -16.99
CA GLU A 153 -6.90 -10.95 -17.36
C GLU A 153 -6.29 -10.48 -18.69
N ASP A 154 -7.12 -10.15 -19.68
CA ASP A 154 -6.67 -9.77 -21.01
C ASP A 154 -5.99 -8.40 -20.96
N ILE A 155 -6.63 -7.43 -20.29
CA ILE A 155 -6.06 -6.09 -20.09
C ILE A 155 -4.79 -6.16 -19.24
N LEU A 156 -4.80 -6.98 -18.17
CA LEU A 156 -3.63 -7.17 -17.32
C LEU A 156 -2.45 -7.68 -18.14
N ARG A 157 -2.67 -8.73 -18.95
CA ARG A 157 -1.64 -9.33 -19.78
C ARG A 157 -1.10 -8.31 -20.79
N GLU A 158 -1.99 -7.62 -21.51
CA GLU A 158 -1.61 -6.60 -22.49
C GLU A 158 -0.72 -5.51 -21.88
N ARG A 159 -1.11 -4.98 -20.71
CA ARG A 159 -0.39 -3.87 -20.05
C ARG A 159 0.87 -4.33 -19.33
N LEU A 160 0.85 -5.51 -18.70
CA LEU A 160 1.94 -6.00 -17.86
C LEU A 160 3.11 -6.56 -18.68
N THR A 161 2.85 -7.17 -19.84
CA THR A 161 3.90 -7.75 -20.70
C THR A 161 5.00 -6.74 -21.08
N PRO A 162 4.72 -5.57 -21.66
CA PRO A 162 5.77 -4.60 -21.99
C PRO A 162 6.47 -4.05 -20.74
N VAL A 163 5.73 -3.84 -19.64
CA VAL A 163 6.32 -3.40 -18.36
C VAL A 163 7.33 -4.42 -17.86
N LEU A 164 7.01 -5.71 -17.87
CA LEU A 164 7.92 -6.77 -17.43
C LEU A 164 9.16 -6.86 -18.32
N ALA A 165 9.03 -6.67 -19.63
CA ALA A 165 10.20 -6.64 -20.52
C ALA A 165 11.19 -5.54 -20.09
N ASP A 166 10.69 -4.31 -19.88
CA ASP A 166 11.51 -3.18 -19.44
C ASP A 166 12.11 -3.41 -18.03
N LYS A 167 11.32 -3.95 -17.10
CA LYS A 167 11.79 -4.22 -15.73
C LYS A 167 12.82 -5.33 -15.68
N ASN A 168 12.68 -6.37 -16.51
CA ASN A 168 13.66 -7.46 -16.57
C ASN A 168 15.01 -6.96 -17.08
N GLU A 169 15.04 -6.16 -18.15
CA GLU A 169 16.30 -5.57 -18.65
C GLU A 169 16.96 -4.69 -17.58
N LEU A 170 16.17 -3.89 -16.85
CA LEU A 170 16.66 -3.09 -15.74
C LEU A 170 17.25 -3.95 -14.62
N LEU A 171 16.56 -5.02 -14.23
CA LEU A 171 16.98 -5.92 -13.15
C LEU A 171 18.23 -6.73 -13.52
N GLU A 172 18.35 -7.19 -14.76
CA GLU A 172 19.56 -7.84 -15.27
C GLU A 172 20.77 -6.91 -15.12
N LYS A 173 20.63 -5.63 -15.48
CA LYS A 173 21.70 -4.62 -15.30
C LYS A 173 22.06 -4.42 -13.83
N PHE A 174 21.08 -4.43 -12.91
CA PHE A 174 21.35 -4.38 -11.48
C PHE A 174 22.15 -5.59 -11.00
N MET A 175 21.77 -6.80 -11.43
CA MET A 175 22.44 -8.04 -11.01
C MET A 175 23.86 -8.17 -11.56
N ILE A 176 24.07 -7.83 -12.83
CA ILE A 176 25.41 -7.83 -13.46
C ILE A 176 26.34 -6.83 -12.78
N MET A 177 25.85 -5.61 -12.50
CA MET A 177 26.66 -4.62 -11.79
C MET A 177 27.09 -5.09 -10.41
N HIS A 178 26.26 -5.86 -9.70
CA HIS A 178 26.57 -6.39 -8.38
C HIS A 178 27.70 -7.44 -8.36
N HIS A 179 28.11 -7.94 -9.53
CA HIS A 179 29.19 -8.93 -9.68
C HIS A 179 30.52 -8.29 -10.15
N LEU A 180 30.52 -7.01 -10.54
CA LEU A 180 31.68 -6.31 -11.10
C LEU A 180 32.39 -5.38 -10.09
N ILE A 181 31.84 -5.24 -8.89
CA ILE A 181 32.37 -4.43 -7.77
C ILE A 181 32.56 -5.34 -6.56
#